data_AF-A0A964ZYH0-F1
#
_entry.id   AF-A0A964ZYH0-F1
#
_cell.length_a   1.000
_cell.length_b   1.000
_cell.length_c   1.000
_cell.angle_alpha   90.00
_cell.angle_beta   90.00
_cell.angle_gamma   90.00
#
_symmetry.space_group_name_H-M   'P 1'
#
loop_
_entity.id
_entity.type
_entity.pdbx_description
1 polymer ?
#
loop_
_entity_poly.entity_id
_entity_poly.type
_entity_poly.pdbx_seq_one_letter_code
_entity_poly.pdbx_strand_id
1 'polypeptide(L)'
;MASVMSMKTDRYADLRKRLVFLLLALVVYRIGAHIPVPGIDPDQLAQLFKSQAGGILGLFNMFSGGALSRFTVFALGIMPYISASIIMQLMTVVSPHLEALKKEGEAGRRKITQYTRYATVGLAIVQAIGISVALESQPGLVVDPGLMFRFVTVVSLVTGTMFLMWLGEQITERGLGNGISIIIFAGIAAGLPSALGGLFELVRTGSMTAIALLFIVFLVVLVTAFVCFVERGQRKI
;
A
#
# COMPACT_ATOMS: atom_id res chain seq x y z
N MET A 1 36.64 9.33 -27.20
CA MET A 1 35.20 9.61 -27.41
C MET A 1 34.32 8.36 -27.51
N ALA A 2 34.76 7.25 -28.12
CA ALA A 2 33.96 6.00 -28.20
C ALA A 2 33.67 5.32 -26.84
N SER A 3 34.60 5.37 -25.89
CA SER A 3 34.42 4.80 -24.53
C SER A 3 33.33 5.51 -23.72
N VAL A 4 33.17 6.84 -23.89
CA VAL A 4 32.15 7.64 -23.17
C VAL A 4 30.74 7.41 -23.74
N MET A 5 30.64 7.06 -25.03
CA MET A 5 29.36 6.77 -25.69
C MET A 5 28.85 5.36 -25.36
N SER A 6 29.75 4.36 -25.27
CA SER A 6 29.42 3.01 -24.79
C SER A 6 28.91 2.99 -23.34
N MET A 7 29.51 3.82 -22.48
CA MET A 7 29.17 3.89 -21.06
C MET A 7 27.82 4.59 -20.77
N LYS A 8 27.32 5.41 -21.71
CA LYS A 8 25.98 6.01 -21.64
C LYS A 8 24.89 5.02 -22.03
N THR A 9 25.09 4.26 -23.10
CA THR A 9 24.12 3.26 -23.59
C THR A 9 23.85 2.17 -22.55
N ASP A 10 24.87 1.69 -21.83
CA ASP A 10 24.71 0.71 -20.75
C ASP A 10 23.92 1.25 -19.55
N ARG A 11 24.08 2.53 -19.21
CA ARG A 11 23.38 3.16 -18.08
C ARG A 11 21.87 3.28 -18.34
N TYR A 12 21.48 3.60 -19.57
CA TYR A 12 20.07 3.60 -19.99
C TYR A 12 19.50 2.18 -20.07
N ALA A 13 20.30 1.19 -20.44
CA ALA A 13 19.88 -0.21 -20.47
C ALA A 13 19.60 -0.76 -19.06
N ASP A 14 20.44 -0.45 -18.06
CA ASP A 14 20.19 -0.85 -16.66
C ASP A 14 18.94 -0.16 -16.08
N LEU A 15 18.82 1.15 -16.27
CA LEU A 15 17.63 1.91 -15.86
C LEU A 15 16.35 1.36 -16.49
N ARG A 16 16.37 1.04 -17.79
CA ARG A 16 15.23 0.44 -18.48
C ARG A 16 14.87 -0.93 -17.90
N LYS A 17 15.84 -1.77 -17.57
CA LYS A 17 15.60 -3.09 -16.92
C LYS A 17 14.94 -2.92 -15.56
N ARG A 18 15.45 -2.01 -14.73
CA ARG A 18 14.88 -1.70 -13.40
C ARG A 18 13.45 -1.17 -13.50
N LEU A 19 13.19 -0.30 -14.47
CA LEU A 19 11.85 0.28 -14.70
C LEU A 19 10.86 -0.78 -15.21
N VAL A 20 11.28 -1.65 -16.13
CA VAL A 20 10.45 -2.77 -16.61
C VAL A 20 10.15 -3.74 -15.47
N PHE A 21 11.13 -4.06 -14.62
CA PHE A 21 10.91 -4.89 -13.43
C PHE A 21 9.88 -4.27 -12.49
N LEU A 22 10.00 -2.96 -12.22
CA LEU A 22 9.04 -2.23 -11.39
C LEU A 22 7.63 -2.27 -11.99
N LEU A 23 7.48 -2.01 -13.29
CA LEU A 23 6.17 -2.06 -13.96
C LEU A 23 5.56 -3.46 -13.90
N LEU A 24 6.35 -4.52 -14.14
CA LEU A 24 5.89 -5.90 -14.01
C LEU A 24 5.47 -6.22 -12.58
N ALA A 25 6.24 -5.80 -11.58
CA ALA A 25 5.88 -5.98 -10.17
C ALA A 25 4.55 -5.28 -9.83
N LEU A 26 4.32 -4.07 -10.35
CA LEU A 26 3.05 -3.35 -10.17
C LEU A 26 1.88 -4.05 -10.86
N VAL A 27 2.08 -4.66 -12.02
CA VAL A 27 1.05 -5.47 -12.68
C VAL A 27 0.69 -6.69 -11.82
N VAL A 28 1.68 -7.40 -11.28
CA VAL A 28 1.45 -8.54 -10.37
C VAL A 28 0.70 -8.10 -9.11
N TYR A 29 1.10 -6.99 -8.50
CA TYR A 29 0.38 -6.37 -7.39
C TYR A 29 -1.09 -6.11 -7.76
N ARG A 30 -1.34 -5.53 -8.95
CA ARG A 30 -2.70 -5.20 -9.37
C ARG A 30 -3.55 -6.43 -9.64
N ILE A 31 -2.97 -7.50 -10.21
CA ILE A 31 -3.68 -8.76 -10.42
C ILE A 31 -4.08 -9.36 -9.08
N GLY A 32 -3.18 -9.44 -8.11
CA GLY A 32 -3.52 -9.99 -6.78
C GLY A 32 -4.55 -9.14 -6.02
N ALA A 33 -4.59 -7.82 -6.24
CA ALA A 33 -5.63 -6.94 -5.71
C ALA A 33 -7.03 -7.16 -6.33
N HIS A 34 -7.17 -8.09 -7.30
CA HIS A 34 -8.44 -8.54 -7.88
C HIS A 34 -8.77 -10.00 -7.54
N ILE A 35 -7.92 -10.71 -6.78
CA ILE A 35 -8.19 -12.10 -6.37
C ILE A 35 -8.94 -12.07 -5.02
N PRO A 36 -10.26 -12.31 -4.99
CA PRO A 36 -11.04 -12.30 -3.76
C PRO A 36 -10.67 -13.49 -2.88
N VAL A 37 -10.73 -13.30 -1.56
CA VAL A 37 -10.65 -14.42 -0.61
C VAL A 37 -11.97 -15.19 -0.66
N PRO A 38 -11.96 -16.53 -0.74
CA PRO A 38 -13.18 -17.32 -0.77
C PRO A 38 -13.97 -17.19 0.54
N GLY A 39 -15.29 -17.23 0.44
CA GLY A 39 -16.20 -17.28 1.60
C GLY A 39 -16.88 -15.97 1.98
N ILE A 40 -16.72 -14.90 1.20
CA ILE A 40 -17.40 -13.61 1.42
C ILE A 40 -18.31 -13.25 0.27
N ASP A 41 -19.50 -12.73 0.60
CA ASP A 41 -20.44 -12.15 -0.34
C ASP A 41 -20.00 -10.73 -0.74
N PRO A 42 -19.62 -10.48 -2.01
CA PRO A 42 -19.17 -9.18 -2.46
C PRO A 42 -20.27 -8.10 -2.45
N ASP A 43 -21.54 -8.48 -2.59
CA ASP A 43 -22.65 -7.51 -2.63
C ASP A 43 -22.92 -6.95 -1.23
N GLN A 44 -22.89 -7.81 -0.22
CA GLN A 44 -23.02 -7.39 1.18
C GLN A 44 -21.79 -6.60 1.65
N LEU A 45 -20.59 -6.99 1.23
CA LEU A 45 -19.38 -6.22 1.50
C LEU A 45 -19.46 -4.81 0.88
N ALA A 46 -19.93 -4.70 -0.35
CA ALA A 46 -20.13 -3.40 -1.00
C ALA A 46 -21.13 -2.52 -0.25
N GLN A 47 -22.19 -3.10 0.35
CA GLN A 47 -23.14 -2.36 1.18
C GLN A 47 -22.51 -1.85 2.48
N LEU A 48 -21.69 -2.66 3.16
CA LEU A 48 -20.94 -2.24 4.34
C LEU A 48 -19.94 -1.13 4.02
N PHE A 49 -19.27 -1.21 2.87
CA PHE A 49 -18.36 -0.16 2.42
C PHE A 49 -19.07 1.13 2.05
N LYS A 50 -20.28 1.06 1.47
CA LYS A 50 -21.10 2.25 1.18
C LYS A 50 -21.56 2.94 2.47
N SER A 51 -21.93 2.19 3.50
CA SER A 51 -22.37 2.78 4.77
C SER A 51 -21.23 3.39 5.59
N GLN A 52 -19.99 2.92 5.42
CA GLN A 52 -18.81 3.44 6.13
C GLN A 52 -17.77 4.14 5.23
N ALA A 53 -18.15 4.56 4.03
CA ALA A 53 -17.24 5.12 3.03
C ALA A 53 -16.46 6.37 3.52
N GLY A 54 -17.04 7.17 4.42
CA GLY A 54 -16.41 8.36 5.00
C GLY A 54 -15.54 8.11 6.25
N GLY A 55 -15.48 6.88 6.74
CA GLY A 55 -14.76 6.52 7.97
C GLY A 55 -13.32 6.05 7.76
N ILE A 56 -12.72 5.53 8.82
CA ILE A 56 -11.37 4.94 8.81
C ILE A 56 -11.23 3.79 7.80
N LEU A 57 -12.33 3.06 7.54
CA LEU A 57 -12.39 2.00 6.52
C LEU A 57 -12.20 2.54 5.10
N GLY A 58 -12.72 3.73 4.81
CA GLY A 58 -12.51 4.40 3.52
C GLY A 58 -11.04 4.79 3.32
N LEU A 59 -10.39 5.31 4.36
CA LEU A 59 -8.97 5.62 4.35
C LEU A 59 -8.12 4.37 4.09
N PHE A 60 -8.43 3.25 4.76
CA PHE A 60 -7.74 1.97 4.55
C PHE A 60 -7.98 1.41 3.14
N ASN A 61 -9.18 1.58 2.59
CA ASN A 61 -9.47 1.17 1.22
C ASN A 61 -8.68 1.99 0.19
N MET A 62 -8.49 3.28 0.43
CA MET A 62 -7.67 4.15 -0.42
C MET A 62 -6.20 3.72 -0.42
N PHE A 63 -5.62 3.44 0.75
CA PHE A 63 -4.24 2.96 0.85
C PHE A 63 -4.02 1.55 0.29
N SER A 64 -5.06 0.72 0.29
CA SER A 64 -5.01 -0.63 -0.29
C SER A 64 -5.39 -0.68 -1.78
N GLY A 65 -5.69 0.46 -2.40
CA GLY A 65 -6.05 0.54 -3.82
C GLY A 65 -7.34 -0.18 -4.20
N GLY A 66 -8.29 -0.25 -3.26
CA GLY A 66 -9.56 -0.96 -3.45
C GLY A 66 -9.54 -2.43 -3.04
N ALA A 67 -8.39 -2.96 -2.62
CA ALA A 67 -8.23 -4.37 -2.24
C ALA A 67 -9.08 -4.77 -1.03
N LEU A 68 -9.36 -3.83 -0.12
CA LEU A 68 -10.21 -4.05 1.04
C LEU A 68 -11.71 -4.08 0.67
N SER A 69 -12.17 -3.17 -0.19
CA SER A 69 -13.58 -3.13 -0.66
C SER A 69 -14.02 -4.35 -1.46
N ARG A 70 -13.06 -5.10 -1.99
CA ARG A 70 -13.26 -6.37 -2.71
C ARG A 70 -12.84 -7.60 -1.91
N PHE A 71 -12.41 -7.37 -0.67
CA PHE A 71 -11.83 -8.36 0.23
C PHE A 71 -10.91 -9.37 -0.46
N THR A 72 -9.84 -8.85 -1.02
CA THR A 72 -8.84 -9.66 -1.75
C THR A 72 -7.77 -10.23 -0.83
N VAL A 73 -6.95 -11.12 -1.37
CA VAL A 73 -5.75 -11.64 -0.67
C VAL A 73 -4.83 -10.51 -0.16
N PHE A 74 -4.92 -9.32 -0.75
CA PHE A 74 -4.18 -8.12 -0.36
C PHE A 74 -4.99 -7.13 0.48
N ALA A 75 -6.11 -7.54 1.10
CA ALA A 75 -6.98 -6.64 1.86
C ALA A 75 -6.28 -5.92 3.02
N LEU A 76 -5.33 -6.57 3.71
CA LEU A 76 -4.47 -5.94 4.72
C LEU A 76 -3.43 -4.97 4.11
N GLY A 77 -3.12 -5.13 2.83
CA GLY A 77 -2.09 -4.39 2.13
C GLY A 77 -0.71 -4.57 2.78
N ILE A 78 0.09 -3.50 2.73
CA ILE A 78 1.41 -3.44 3.36
C ILE A 78 1.36 -2.85 4.78
N MET A 79 0.15 -2.57 5.32
CA MET A 79 -0.02 -1.91 6.61
C MET A 79 0.59 -2.66 7.80
N PRO A 80 0.49 -4.00 7.92
CA PRO A 80 1.15 -4.72 9.02
C PRO A 80 2.66 -4.47 9.06
N TYR A 81 3.29 -4.35 7.88
CA TYR A 81 4.71 -4.05 7.76
C TYR A 81 5.03 -2.59 8.14
N ILE A 82 4.21 -1.63 7.69
CA ILE A 82 4.38 -0.22 8.07
C ILE A 82 4.33 -0.10 9.60
N SER A 83 3.31 -0.67 10.22
CA SER A 83 3.16 -0.67 11.67
C SER A 83 4.34 -1.33 12.37
N ALA A 84 4.79 -2.51 11.90
CA ALA A 84 5.98 -3.17 12.44
C ALA A 84 7.24 -2.28 12.32
N SER A 85 7.43 -1.61 11.19
CA SER A 85 8.60 -0.75 10.95
C SER A 85 8.61 0.47 11.88
N ILE A 86 7.45 1.08 12.12
CA ILE A 86 7.30 2.20 13.05
C ILE A 86 7.56 1.73 14.49
N ILE A 87 7.01 0.58 14.88
CA ILE A 87 7.27 -0.03 16.19
C ILE A 87 8.77 -0.25 16.38
N MET A 88 9.46 -0.85 15.40
CA MET A 88 10.90 -1.07 15.48
C MET A 88 11.70 0.23 15.52
N GLN A 89 11.29 1.25 14.76
CA GLN A 89 11.91 2.58 14.79
C GLN A 89 11.77 3.23 16.18
N LEU A 90 10.59 3.17 16.79
CA LEU A 90 10.35 3.69 18.14
C LEU A 90 11.13 2.88 19.19
N MET A 91 11.12 1.55 19.11
CA MET A 91 11.90 0.70 20.02
C MET A 91 13.40 0.94 19.91
N THR A 92 13.90 1.37 18.75
CA THR A 92 15.32 1.73 18.58
C THR A 92 15.69 3.01 19.33
N VAL A 93 14.74 3.91 19.57
CA VAL A 93 14.94 5.13 20.37
C VAL A 93 14.80 4.83 21.87
N VAL A 94 13.94 3.88 22.23
CA VAL A 94 13.65 3.55 23.63
C VAL A 94 14.65 2.54 24.21
N SER A 95 15.17 1.61 23.41
CA SER A 95 16.06 0.54 23.87
C SER A 95 17.52 0.81 23.50
N PRO A 96 18.44 0.88 24.48
CA PRO A 96 19.87 1.10 24.21
C PRO A 96 20.50 -0.06 23.43
N HIS A 97 19.95 -1.28 23.53
CA HIS A 97 20.43 -2.44 22.77
C HIS A 97 20.15 -2.31 21.26
N LEU A 98 18.93 -1.89 20.91
CA LEU A 98 18.56 -1.65 19.51
C LEU A 98 19.28 -0.42 18.95
N GLU A 99 19.51 0.60 19.79
CA GLU A 99 20.32 1.76 19.39
C GLU A 99 21.78 1.36 19.09
N ALA A 100 22.38 0.50 19.92
CA ALA A 100 23.70 -0.06 19.68
C ALA A 100 23.76 -0.86 18.37
N LEU A 101 22.78 -1.73 18.13
CA LEU A 101 22.61 -2.42 16.85
C LEU A 101 22.53 -1.43 15.67
N LYS A 102 21.78 -0.34 15.79
CA LYS A 102 21.72 0.68 14.73
C LYS A 102 23.08 1.36 14.49
N LYS A 103 23.93 1.48 15.52
CA LYS A 103 25.30 2.04 15.44
C LYS A 103 26.31 1.07 14.80
N GLU A 104 26.03 -0.23 14.73
CA GLU A 104 26.85 -1.25 14.04
C GLU A 104 26.84 -1.12 12.49
N GLY A 105 26.14 -0.12 11.93
CA GLY A 105 26.12 0.14 10.50
C GLY A 105 25.21 -0.80 9.70
N GLU A 106 25.69 -1.34 8.58
CA GLU A 106 24.87 -2.19 7.70
C GLU A 106 24.43 -3.51 8.35
N ALA A 107 25.32 -4.15 9.12
CA ALA A 107 25.04 -5.44 9.74
C ALA A 107 23.87 -5.33 10.74
N GLY A 108 23.88 -4.29 11.57
CA GLY A 108 22.81 -4.04 12.53
C GLY A 108 21.51 -3.57 11.88
N ARG A 109 21.56 -2.77 10.82
CA ARG A 109 20.36 -2.44 10.02
C ARG A 109 19.68 -3.71 9.47
N ARG A 110 20.45 -4.67 8.95
CA ARG A 110 19.90 -5.95 8.47
C ARG A 110 19.21 -6.74 9.57
N LYS A 111 19.76 -6.77 10.79
CA LYS A 111 19.11 -7.40 11.96
C LYS A 111 17.80 -6.71 12.34
N ILE A 112 17.76 -5.38 12.36
CA ILE A 112 16.52 -4.63 12.64
C ILE A 112 15.45 -4.93 11.58
N THR A 113 15.83 -5.03 10.30
CA THR A 113 14.91 -5.45 9.23
C THR A 113 14.41 -6.88 9.44
N GLN A 114 15.24 -7.82 9.89
CA GLN A 114 14.78 -9.17 10.24
C GLN A 114 13.74 -9.15 11.37
N TYR A 115 13.98 -8.39 12.45
CA TYR A 115 12.99 -8.22 13.52
C TYR A 115 11.70 -7.57 13.02
N THR A 116 11.81 -6.58 12.14
CA THR A 116 10.64 -5.96 11.50
C THR A 116 9.81 -6.99 10.72
N ARG A 117 10.46 -7.90 9.99
CA ARG A 117 9.79 -8.97 9.26
C ARG A 117 9.05 -9.94 10.18
N TYR A 118 9.68 -10.37 11.28
CA TYR A 118 9.02 -11.24 12.25
C TYR A 118 7.85 -10.54 12.96
N ALA A 119 8.02 -9.27 13.33
CA ALA A 119 6.94 -8.47 13.90
C ALA A 119 5.78 -8.30 12.91
N THR A 120 6.08 -8.13 11.62
CA THR A 120 5.07 -8.04 10.56
C THR A 120 4.20 -9.29 10.49
N VAL A 121 4.81 -10.49 10.54
CA VAL A 121 4.07 -11.76 10.55
C VAL A 121 3.13 -11.82 11.75
N GLY A 122 3.65 -11.52 12.95
CA GLY A 122 2.86 -11.55 14.17
C GLY A 122 1.68 -10.57 14.14
N LEU A 123 1.92 -9.33 13.69
CA LEU A 123 0.87 -8.32 13.54
C LEU A 123 -0.15 -8.71 12.47
N ALA A 124 0.30 -9.25 11.34
CA ALA A 124 -0.60 -9.69 10.27
C ALA A 124 -1.52 -10.82 10.75
N ILE A 125 -1.02 -11.77 11.54
CA ILE A 125 -1.83 -12.85 12.13
C ILE A 125 -2.90 -12.26 13.06
N VAL A 126 -2.51 -11.40 14.00
CA VAL A 126 -3.43 -10.79 14.95
C VAL A 126 -4.51 -9.96 14.23
N GLN A 127 -4.10 -9.14 13.26
CA GLN A 127 -5.03 -8.33 12.46
C GLN A 127 -5.95 -9.19 11.60
N ALA A 128 -5.43 -10.23 10.95
CA ALA A 128 -6.22 -11.13 10.12
C ALA A 128 -7.25 -11.91 10.95
N ILE A 129 -6.89 -12.36 12.17
CA ILE A 129 -7.84 -12.98 13.10
C ILE A 129 -8.93 -11.98 13.47
N GLY A 130 -8.56 -10.76 13.89
CA GLY A 130 -9.51 -9.71 14.24
C GLY A 130 -10.49 -9.40 13.11
N ILE A 131 -10.00 -9.28 11.88
CA ILE A 131 -10.84 -9.06 10.69
C ILE A 131 -11.73 -10.28 10.42
N SER A 132 -11.20 -11.50 10.47
CA SER A 132 -11.99 -12.72 10.22
C SER A 132 -13.18 -12.86 11.19
N VAL A 133 -12.95 -12.58 12.48
CA VAL A 133 -14.00 -12.63 13.51
C VAL A 133 -15.00 -11.49 13.32
N ALA A 134 -14.54 -10.28 13.00
CA ALA A 134 -15.41 -9.14 12.74
C ALA A 134 -16.32 -9.37 11.52
N LEU A 135 -15.80 -9.97 10.45
CA LEU A 135 -16.59 -10.29 9.26
C LEU A 135 -17.60 -11.41 9.51
N GLU A 136 -17.21 -12.43 10.28
CA GLU A 136 -18.12 -13.51 10.67
C GLU A 136 -19.25 -13.04 11.60
N SER A 137 -19.00 -12.00 12.41
CA SER A 137 -20.03 -11.42 13.26
C SER A 137 -21.13 -10.68 12.49
N GLN A 138 -20.90 -10.39 11.20
CA GLN A 138 -21.85 -9.68 10.37
C GLN A 138 -22.81 -10.65 9.67
N PRO A 139 -24.13 -10.57 9.92
CA PRO A 139 -25.09 -11.52 9.37
C PRO A 139 -25.08 -11.52 7.84
N GLY A 140 -24.95 -12.69 7.23
CA GLY A 140 -25.01 -12.90 5.78
C GLY A 140 -23.71 -12.61 5.03
N LEU A 141 -22.73 -11.93 5.62
CA LEU A 141 -21.50 -11.53 4.92
C LEU A 141 -20.61 -12.73 4.57
N VAL A 142 -20.60 -13.74 5.42
CA VAL A 142 -19.83 -14.97 5.26
C VAL A 142 -20.78 -16.08 4.83
N VAL A 143 -20.46 -16.74 3.71
CA VAL A 143 -21.31 -17.79 3.11
C VAL A 143 -21.47 -18.98 4.06
N ASP A 144 -20.36 -19.43 4.65
CA ASP A 144 -20.31 -20.50 5.65
C ASP A 144 -19.45 -20.07 6.86
N PRO A 145 -20.05 -19.44 7.88
CA PRO A 145 -19.36 -19.09 9.12
C PRO A 145 -18.77 -20.33 9.80
N GLY A 146 -17.48 -20.29 10.16
CA GLY A 146 -16.85 -21.39 10.88
C GLY A 146 -15.33 -21.30 11.01
N LEU A 147 -14.76 -22.26 11.74
CA LEU A 147 -13.30 -22.34 11.95
C LEU A 147 -12.51 -22.47 10.64
N MET A 148 -13.09 -23.15 9.64
CA MET A 148 -12.49 -23.29 8.32
C MET A 148 -12.39 -21.95 7.59
N PHE A 149 -13.45 -21.12 7.64
CA PHE A 149 -13.43 -19.77 7.07
C PHE A 149 -12.37 -18.89 7.74
N ARG A 150 -12.31 -18.89 9.09
CA ARG A 150 -11.28 -18.14 9.83
C ARG A 150 -9.88 -18.57 9.44
N PHE A 151 -9.62 -19.87 9.37
CA PHE A 151 -8.32 -20.40 9.00
C PHE A 151 -7.92 -19.99 7.58
N VAL A 152 -8.80 -20.20 6.60
CA VAL A 152 -8.55 -19.85 5.19
C VAL A 152 -8.35 -18.34 5.04
N THR A 153 -9.15 -17.53 5.71
CA THR A 153 -9.04 -16.06 5.68
C THR A 153 -7.72 -15.61 6.28
N VAL A 154 -7.37 -16.10 7.48
CA VAL A 154 -6.11 -15.74 8.14
C VAL A 154 -4.91 -16.11 7.30
N VAL A 155 -4.87 -17.35 6.79
CA VAL A 155 -3.77 -17.82 5.94
C VAL A 155 -3.69 -16.99 4.65
N SER A 156 -4.82 -16.70 4.01
CA SER A 156 -4.85 -15.91 2.76
C SER A 156 -4.34 -14.49 2.97
N LEU A 157 -4.82 -13.81 4.01
CA LEU A 157 -4.45 -12.43 4.32
C LEU A 157 -2.99 -12.30 4.78
N VAL A 158 -2.52 -13.24 5.60
CA VAL A 158 -1.12 -13.28 6.05
C VAL A 158 -0.21 -13.57 4.87
N THR A 159 -0.53 -14.57 4.05
CA THR A 159 0.26 -14.92 2.85
C THR A 159 0.32 -13.75 1.88
N GLY A 160 -0.81 -13.08 1.63
CA GLY A 160 -0.85 -11.90 0.76
C GLY A 160 0.00 -10.75 1.29
N THR A 161 -0.07 -10.45 2.59
CA THR A 161 0.77 -9.43 3.23
C THR A 161 2.27 -9.76 3.11
N MET A 162 2.64 -11.01 3.37
CA MET A 162 4.03 -11.48 3.27
C MET A 162 4.54 -11.41 1.84
N PHE A 163 3.69 -11.75 0.87
CA PHE A 163 4.00 -11.59 -0.55
C PHE A 163 4.22 -10.13 -0.92
N LEU A 164 3.37 -9.20 -0.46
CA LEU A 164 3.55 -7.76 -0.72
C LEU A 164 4.83 -7.21 -0.10
N MET A 165 5.17 -7.65 1.12
CA MET A 165 6.41 -7.28 1.77
C MET A 165 7.62 -7.76 0.95
N TRP A 166 7.62 -9.03 0.54
CA TRP A 166 8.65 -9.59 -0.33
C TRP A 166 8.75 -8.84 -1.66
N LEU A 167 7.61 -8.54 -2.30
CA LEU A 167 7.56 -7.79 -3.55
C LEU A 167 8.15 -6.39 -3.38
N GLY A 168 7.83 -5.71 -2.28
CA GLY A 168 8.39 -4.40 -1.93
C GLY A 168 9.90 -4.44 -1.71
N GLU A 169 10.42 -5.48 -1.06
CA GLU A 169 11.86 -5.70 -0.93
C GLU A 169 12.51 -5.92 -2.30
N GLN A 170 11.91 -6.73 -3.17
CA GLN A 170 12.42 -6.98 -4.53
C GLN A 170 12.41 -5.72 -5.40
N ILE A 171 11.38 -4.88 -5.31
CA ILE A 171 11.35 -3.57 -6.00
C ILE A 171 12.45 -2.65 -5.46
N THR A 172 12.78 -2.72 -4.17
CA THR A 172 13.88 -1.91 -3.59
C THR A 172 15.25 -2.37 -4.08
N GLU A 173 15.47 -3.69 -4.18
CA GLU A 173 16.74 -4.25 -4.63
C GLU A 173 16.98 -4.11 -6.14
N ARG A 174 15.94 -4.39 -6.95
CA ARG A 174 16.07 -4.53 -8.41
C ARG A 174 15.35 -3.42 -9.19
N GLY A 175 14.50 -2.65 -8.53
CA GLY A 175 13.74 -1.56 -9.14
C GLY A 175 14.40 -0.21 -8.91
N LEU A 176 13.54 0.81 -8.82
CA LEU A 176 13.91 2.21 -8.61
C LEU A 176 13.21 2.71 -7.36
N GLY A 177 13.93 3.35 -6.44
CA GLY A 177 13.35 3.93 -5.22
C GLY A 177 13.06 2.91 -4.12
N ASN A 178 12.17 3.27 -3.18
CA ASN A 178 11.73 2.40 -2.09
C ASN A 178 10.48 1.63 -2.53
N GLY A 179 10.59 0.31 -2.64
CA GLY A 179 9.52 -0.53 -3.15
C GLY A 179 8.25 -0.51 -2.31
N ILE A 180 8.36 -0.39 -0.99
CA ILE A 180 7.19 -0.27 -0.10
C ILE A 180 6.45 1.04 -0.38
N SER A 181 7.17 2.16 -0.51
CA SER A 181 6.57 3.45 -0.87
C SER A 181 5.90 3.41 -2.24
N ILE A 182 6.47 2.69 -3.20
CA ILE A 182 5.93 2.55 -4.55
C ILE A 182 4.66 1.70 -4.56
N ILE A 183 4.57 0.65 -3.75
CA ILE A 183 3.35 -0.15 -3.59
C ILE A 183 2.22 0.72 -3.03
N ILE A 184 2.49 1.52 -1.98
CA ILE A 184 1.50 2.44 -1.39
C ILE A 184 1.05 3.46 -2.45
N PHE A 185 2.01 4.08 -3.15
CA PHE A 185 1.71 5.04 -4.21
C PHE A 185 0.86 4.41 -5.32
N ALA A 186 1.19 3.20 -5.76
CA ALA A 186 0.42 2.49 -6.78
C ALA A 186 -1.01 2.16 -6.32
N GLY A 187 -1.19 1.82 -5.03
CA GLY A 187 -2.50 1.64 -4.41
C GLY A 187 -3.35 2.91 -4.49
N ILE A 188 -2.83 4.03 -3.99
CA ILE A 188 -3.54 5.32 -4.01
C ILE A 188 -3.80 5.78 -5.46
N ALA A 189 -2.79 5.69 -6.32
CA ALA A 189 -2.88 6.11 -7.72
C ALA A 189 -3.92 5.30 -8.49
N ALA A 190 -4.14 4.03 -8.15
CA ALA A 190 -5.17 3.20 -8.75
C ALA A 190 -6.61 3.68 -8.43
N GLY A 191 -6.80 4.44 -7.35
CA GLY A 191 -8.10 5.04 -6.99
C GLY A 191 -8.39 6.40 -7.66
N LEU A 192 -7.35 7.08 -8.17
CA LEU A 192 -7.50 8.39 -8.82
C LEU A 192 -8.42 8.36 -10.06
N PRO A 193 -8.33 7.38 -10.98
CA PRO A 193 -9.21 7.34 -12.15
C PRO A 193 -10.70 7.25 -11.78
N SER A 194 -11.05 6.41 -10.79
CA SER A 194 -12.43 6.31 -10.30
C SER A 194 -12.89 7.57 -9.59
N ALA A 195 -12.02 8.24 -8.83
CA ALA A 195 -12.35 9.50 -8.16
C ALA A 195 -12.62 10.62 -9.18
N LEU A 196 -11.79 10.72 -10.23
CA LEU A 196 -12.02 11.66 -11.33
C LEU A 196 -13.33 11.35 -12.06
N GLY A 197 -13.59 10.09 -12.39
CA GLY A 197 -14.85 9.66 -13.00
C GLY A 197 -16.07 10.04 -12.16
N GLY A 198 -16.02 9.81 -10.85
CA GLY A 198 -17.07 10.23 -9.91
C GLY A 198 -17.28 11.74 -9.90
N LEU A 199 -16.20 12.54 -9.87
CA LEU A 199 -16.30 14.00 -9.93
C LEU A 199 -16.97 14.49 -11.22
N PHE A 200 -16.65 13.88 -12.37
CA PHE A 200 -17.32 14.21 -13.64
C PHE A 200 -18.79 13.83 -13.64
N GLU A 201 -19.14 12.69 -13.03
CA GLU A 201 -20.53 12.24 -12.90
C GLU A 201 -21.33 13.19 -11.99
N LEU A 202 -20.75 13.67 -10.89
CA LEU A 202 -21.37 14.67 -10.00
C LEU A 202 -21.71 15.97 -10.74
N VAL A 203 -20.83 16.42 -11.65
CA VAL A 203 -21.11 17.59 -12.51
C VAL A 203 -22.19 17.29 -13.54
N ARG A 204 -22.16 16.09 -14.14
CA ARG A 204 -23.16 15.66 -15.13
C ARG A 204 -24.57 15.54 -14.54
N THR A 205 -24.69 15.08 -13.30
CA THR A 205 -25.97 14.94 -12.59
C THR A 205 -26.49 16.25 -12.01
N GLY A 206 -25.73 17.36 -12.14
CA GLY A 206 -26.09 18.66 -11.59
C GLY A 206 -25.94 18.76 -10.06
N SER A 207 -25.46 17.70 -9.40
CA SER A 207 -25.21 17.68 -7.96
C SER A 207 -24.01 18.56 -7.55
N MET A 208 -23.11 18.86 -8.49
CA MET A 208 -21.97 19.75 -8.28
C MET A 208 -21.87 20.76 -9.43
N THR A 209 -21.61 22.03 -9.10
CA THR A 209 -21.43 23.06 -10.11
C THR A 209 -20.08 22.92 -10.82
N ALA A 210 -20.03 23.28 -12.11
CA ALA A 210 -18.77 23.30 -12.87
C ALA A 210 -17.71 24.22 -12.23
N ILE A 211 -18.14 25.28 -11.54
CA ILE A 211 -17.29 26.20 -10.78
C ILE A 211 -16.60 25.47 -9.62
N ALA A 212 -17.32 24.62 -8.88
CA ALA A 212 -16.74 23.83 -7.80
C ALA A 212 -15.69 22.82 -8.31
N LEU A 213 -15.93 22.19 -9.47
CA LEU A 213 -14.93 21.33 -10.11
C LEU A 213 -13.65 22.10 -10.46
N LEU A 214 -13.80 23.27 -11.09
CA LEU A 214 -12.68 24.15 -11.45
C LEU A 214 -11.88 24.57 -10.23
N PHE A 215 -12.56 24.89 -9.13
CA PHE A 215 -11.93 25.21 -7.85
C PHE A 215 -11.13 24.03 -7.28
N ILE A 216 -11.67 22.80 -7.32
CA ILE A 216 -10.96 21.60 -6.86
C ILE A 216 -9.69 21.37 -7.69
N VAL A 217 -9.79 21.46 -9.03
CA VAL A 217 -8.62 21.28 -9.92
C VAL A 217 -7.56 22.35 -9.64
N PHE A 218 -7.99 23.61 -9.48
CA PHE A 218 -7.09 24.71 -9.12
C PHE A 218 -6.40 24.45 -7.77
N LEU A 219 -7.15 23.99 -6.76
CA LEU A 219 -6.62 23.67 -5.44
C LEU A 219 -5.56 22.55 -5.51
N VAL A 220 -5.83 21.48 -6.27
CA VAL A 220 -4.88 20.37 -6.45
C VAL A 220 -3.57 20.87 -7.07
N VAL A 221 -3.65 21.70 -8.11
CA VAL A 221 -2.47 22.29 -8.75
C VAL A 221 -1.71 23.20 -7.79
N LEU A 222 -2.43 24.05 -7.03
CA LEU A 222 -1.84 24.97 -6.05
C LEU A 222 -1.10 24.22 -4.94
N VAL A 223 -1.74 23.21 -4.34
CA VAL A 223 -1.13 22.39 -3.29
C VAL A 223 0.10 21.66 -3.83
N THR A 224 0.02 21.09 -5.04
CA THR A 224 1.17 20.41 -5.66
C THR A 224 2.33 21.38 -5.91
N ALA A 225 2.05 22.57 -6.43
CA ALA A 225 3.06 23.60 -6.66
C ALA A 225 3.68 24.09 -5.35
N PHE A 226 2.89 24.26 -4.30
CA PHE A 226 3.35 24.63 -2.97
C PHE A 226 4.26 23.55 -2.37
N VAL A 227 3.89 22.27 -2.46
CA VAL A 227 4.75 21.16 -2.01
C VAL A 227 6.08 21.16 -2.78
N CYS A 228 6.05 21.31 -4.11
CA CYS A 228 7.28 21.41 -4.90
C CYS A 228 8.14 22.64 -4.54
N PHE A 229 7.52 23.77 -4.22
CA PHE A 229 8.24 24.97 -3.79
C PHE A 229 8.94 24.74 -2.45
N VAL A 230 8.24 24.16 -1.48
CA VAL A 230 8.80 23.84 -0.16
C VAL A 230 9.89 22.78 -0.26
N GLU A 231 9.71 21.72 -1.03
CA GLU A 231 10.73 20.68 -1.23
C GLU A 231 12.00 21.20 -1.93
N ARG A 232 11.86 22.16 -2.85
CA ARG A 232 13.01 22.82 -3.50
C ARG A 232 13.62 23.94 -2.65
N GLY A 233 12.97 24.30 -1.53
CA GLY A 233 13.44 25.32 -0.60
C GLY A 233 14.70 24.86 0.12
N GLN A 234 15.87 25.21 -0.40
CA GLN A 234 17.14 24.93 0.24
C GLN A 234 17.61 26.13 1.07
N ARG A 235 17.82 25.92 2.38
CA ARG A 235 18.56 26.86 3.21
C ARG A 235 20.05 26.68 2.95
N LYS A 236 20.63 27.55 2.13
CA LYS A 236 22.09 27.65 1.99
C LYS A 236 22.63 28.30 3.28
N ILE A 237 23.32 27.51 4.10
CA ILE A 237 24.09 27.96 5.26
C ILE A 237 25.55 27.99 4.83
#